data_AF-A0A661MLB6-F1
#
_entry.id   AF-A0A661MLB6-F1
#
_cell.length_a   1.000
_cell.length_b   1.000
_cell.length_c   1.000
_cell.angle_alpha   90.00
_cell.angle_beta   90.00
_cell.angle_gamma   90.00
#
_symmetry.space_group_name_H-M   'P 1'
#
loop_
_entity.id
_entity.type
_entity.pdbx_description
1 polymer ?
#
loop_
_entity_poly.entity_id
_entity_poly.type
_entity_poly.pdbx_seq_one_letter_code
_entity_poly.pdbx_strand_id
1 'polypeptide(L)'
;MPDELAATIALARLILDDDVSVQAPPNLNPASTAALIQSGINDFGGISPVSPDYINPQHPWPYLDRLREACDAEGFRLEARLPVYPSHLDAPGFVDASLRPRIDQLQTELATP
;
A
#
# COMPACT_ATOMS: atom_id res chain seq x y z
N MET A 1 -18.41 -0.53 12.68
CA MET A 1 -18.70 0.88 12.24
C MET A 1 -17.45 1.41 11.56
N PRO A 2 -17.52 2.37 10.61
CA PRO A 2 -16.31 2.93 9.96
C PRO A 2 -15.23 3.37 10.95
N ASP A 3 -15.67 3.89 12.10
CA ASP A 3 -14.81 4.34 13.20
C ASP A 3 -13.95 3.22 13.82
N GLU A 4 -14.38 1.97 13.77
CA GLU A 4 -13.67 0.85 14.42
C GLU A 4 -12.40 0.46 13.66
N LEU A 5 -12.44 0.48 12.33
CA LEU A 5 -11.27 0.18 11.51
C LEU A 5 -10.25 1.32 11.58
N ALA A 6 -10.72 2.57 11.49
CA ALA A 6 -9.88 3.75 11.70
C ALA A 6 -9.18 3.70 13.08
N ALA A 7 -9.93 3.42 14.15
CA ALA A 7 -9.36 3.25 15.49
C ALA A 7 -8.35 2.10 15.56
N THR A 8 -8.63 0.97 14.90
CA THR A 8 -7.71 -0.17 14.85
C THR A 8 -6.40 0.19 14.15
N ILE A 9 -6.46 0.91 13.03
CA ILE A 9 -5.27 1.39 12.30
C ILE A 9 -4.47 2.35 13.18
N ALA A 10 -5.14 3.31 13.83
CA ALA A 10 -4.47 4.27 14.71
C ALA A 10 -3.78 3.59 15.89
N LEU A 11 -4.44 2.60 16.51
CA LEU A 11 -3.84 1.80 17.58
C LEU A 11 -2.66 0.98 17.07
N ALA A 12 -2.76 0.36 15.89
CA ALA A 12 -1.66 -0.37 15.28
C ALA A 12 -0.43 0.53 15.07
N ARG A 13 -0.64 1.76 14.58
CA ARG A 13 0.45 2.74 14.40
C ARG A 13 1.10 3.17 15.71
N LEU A 14 0.36 3.18 16.83
CA LEU A 14 0.88 3.55 18.15
C LEU A 14 1.59 2.41 18.89
N ILE A 15 1.27 1.16 18.56
CA ILE A 15 1.73 -0.03 19.30
C ILE A 15 2.84 -0.77 18.56
N LEU A 16 2.76 -0.87 17.23
CA LEU A 16 3.74 -1.57 16.42
C LEU A 16 5.01 -0.73 16.25
N ASP A 17 6.13 -1.40 16.02
CA ASP A 17 7.39 -0.73 15.70
C ASP A 17 7.25 0.12 14.41
N ASP A 18 8.01 1.22 14.34
CA ASP A 18 7.91 2.21 13.25
C ASP A 18 8.20 1.62 11.86
N ASP A 19 8.96 0.53 11.79
CA ASP A 19 9.30 -0.17 10.56
C ASP A 19 8.19 -1.13 10.08
N VAL A 20 7.14 -1.34 10.88
CA VAL A 20 5.97 -2.12 10.49
C VAL A 20 5.04 -1.27 9.62
N SER A 21 4.88 -1.72 8.38
CA SER A 21 3.88 -1.17 7.46
C SER A 21 2.48 -1.58 7.91
N VAL A 22 1.54 -0.61 7.93
CA VAL A 22 0.14 -0.82 8.27
C VAL A 22 -0.69 -0.62 7.00
N GLN A 23 -1.36 -1.68 6.58
CA GLN A 23 -2.09 -1.73 5.33
C GLN A 23 -3.61 -1.68 5.51
N ALA A 24 -4.30 -0.96 4.62
CA ALA A 24 -5.74 -1.07 4.47
C ALA A 24 -6.17 -0.99 3.00
N PRO A 25 -6.84 -2.03 2.45
CA PRO A 25 -7.32 -2.02 1.07
C PRO A 25 -8.44 -0.98 0.87
N PRO A 26 -8.31 -0.07 -0.12
CA PRO A 26 -9.28 1.01 -0.31
C PRO A 26 -10.64 0.52 -0.85
N ASN A 27 -10.70 -0.64 -1.51
CA ASN A 27 -11.93 -1.24 -2.05
C ASN A 27 -12.78 -2.00 -1.00
N LEU A 28 -12.17 -2.41 0.11
CA LEU A 28 -12.84 -3.16 1.19
C LEU A 28 -13.26 -2.28 2.36
N ASN A 29 -13.01 -0.98 2.28
CA ASN A 29 -13.18 -0.09 3.40
C ASN A 29 -14.43 0.78 3.27
N PRO A 30 -15.35 0.76 4.24
CA PRO A 30 -16.48 1.67 4.26
C PRO A 30 -16.07 3.12 4.62
N ALA A 31 -14.87 3.34 5.18
CA ALA A 31 -14.33 4.67 5.40
C ALA A 31 -13.73 5.25 4.10
N SER A 32 -13.68 6.58 3.98
CA SER A 32 -13.03 7.23 2.84
C SER A 32 -11.52 6.97 2.84
N THR A 33 -10.88 7.01 1.67
CA THR A 33 -9.40 6.95 1.55
C THR A 33 -8.71 7.94 2.50
N ALA A 34 -9.23 9.16 2.59
CA ALA A 34 -8.74 10.19 3.51
C ALA A 34 -8.75 9.73 4.97
N ALA A 35 -9.85 9.11 5.43
CA ALA A 35 -9.95 8.60 6.80
C ALA A 35 -8.90 7.52 7.08
N LEU A 36 -8.56 6.68 6.10
CA LEU A 36 -7.51 5.67 6.26
C LEU A 36 -6.13 6.28 6.40
N ILE A 37 -5.81 7.24 5.54
CA ILE A 37 -4.55 7.99 5.58
C ILE A 37 -4.40 8.68 6.94
N GLN A 38 -5.44 9.40 7.37
CA GLN A 38 -5.47 10.11 8.66
C GLN A 38 -5.36 9.17 9.86
N SER A 39 -5.80 7.91 9.71
CA SER A 39 -5.68 6.89 10.76
C SER A 39 -4.27 6.30 10.85
N GLY A 40 -3.39 6.52 9.86
CA GLY A 40 -1.98 6.14 9.92
C GLY A 40 -1.57 4.93 9.07
N ILE A 41 -2.34 4.56 8.05
CA ILE A 41 -1.82 3.65 7.02
C ILE A 41 -0.66 4.30 6.28
N ASN A 42 0.26 3.48 5.79
CA ASN A 42 1.32 3.91 4.88
C ASN A 42 1.36 3.06 3.60
N ASP A 43 0.40 2.15 3.42
CA ASP A 43 0.32 1.28 2.26
C ASP A 43 -1.14 0.83 2.05
N PHE A 44 -1.61 0.82 0.80
CA PHE A 44 -2.97 0.38 0.46
C PHE A 44 -3.07 -1.13 0.17
N GLY A 45 -1.94 -1.84 0.15
CA GLY A 45 -1.86 -3.22 -0.29
C GLY A 45 -1.87 -3.35 -1.82
N GLY A 46 -2.19 -4.54 -2.31
CA GLY A 46 -2.25 -4.81 -3.74
C GLY A 46 -3.43 -4.08 -4.40
N ILE A 47 -3.18 -3.32 -5.45
CA ILE A 47 -4.21 -2.68 -6.29
C ILE A 47 -3.90 -3.03 -7.74
N SER A 48 -4.94 -3.34 -8.54
CA SER A 48 -4.79 -3.60 -9.97
C SER A 48 -5.68 -2.67 -10.80
N PRO A 49 -5.13 -1.91 -11.77
CA PRO A 49 -5.93 -1.12 -12.70
C PRO A 49 -6.51 -1.95 -13.85
N VAL A 50 -6.05 -3.19 -14.04
CA VAL A 50 -6.28 -3.99 -15.26
C VAL A 50 -6.97 -5.33 -15.00
N SER A 51 -7.05 -5.76 -13.75
CA SER A 51 -7.72 -7.00 -13.37
C SER A 51 -8.78 -6.74 -12.29
N PRO A 52 -9.82 -7.56 -12.18
CA PRO A 52 -10.67 -7.55 -11.00
C PRO A 52 -9.88 -7.96 -9.75
N ASP A 53 -10.46 -7.72 -8.57
CA ASP A 53 -10.02 -8.38 -7.34
C ASP A 53 -10.52 -9.83 -7.37
N TYR A 54 -9.60 -10.79 -7.55
CA TYR A 54 -9.95 -12.21 -7.59
C TYR A 54 -10.34 -12.78 -6.22
N ILE A 55 -9.95 -12.11 -5.12
CA ILE A 55 -10.29 -12.51 -3.76
C ILE A 55 -11.66 -11.92 -3.38
N ASN A 56 -11.90 -10.66 -3.74
CA ASN A 56 -13.15 -9.96 -3.47
C ASN A 56 -13.83 -9.42 -4.75
N PRO A 57 -14.39 -10.29 -5.61
CA PRO A 57 -14.91 -9.87 -6.93
C PRO A 57 -16.03 -8.83 -6.89
N GLN A 58 -16.72 -8.70 -5.74
CA GLN A 58 -17.79 -7.73 -5.52
C GLN A 58 -17.28 -6.34 -5.11
N HIS A 59 -15.97 -6.21 -4.86
CA HIS A 59 -15.31 -4.99 -4.39
C HIS A 59 -14.26 -4.54 -5.42
N PRO A 60 -14.67 -3.82 -6.48
CA PRO A 60 -13.76 -3.40 -7.53
C PRO A 60 -12.67 -2.46 -7.01
N TRP A 61 -11.50 -2.51 -7.62
CA TRP A 61 -10.42 -1.57 -7.34
C TRP A 61 -10.86 -0.13 -7.61
N PRO A 62 -10.42 0.86 -6.80
CA PRO A 62 -10.62 2.25 -7.13
C PRO A 62 -9.79 2.64 -8.36
N TYR A 63 -10.23 3.67 -9.08
CA TYR A 63 -9.42 4.29 -10.13
C TYR A 63 -8.16 4.90 -9.53
N LEU A 64 -6.99 4.62 -10.12
CA LEU A 64 -5.71 5.09 -9.61
C LEU A 64 -5.65 6.63 -9.48
N ASP A 65 -6.23 7.36 -10.44
CA ASP A 65 -6.20 8.82 -10.41
C ASP A 65 -6.96 9.41 -9.23
N ARG A 66 -8.09 8.79 -8.84
CA ARG A 66 -8.82 9.20 -7.62
C ARG A 66 -8.03 8.89 -6.36
N LEU A 67 -7.28 7.78 -6.36
CA LEU A 67 -6.43 7.43 -5.23
C LEU A 67 -5.26 8.40 -5.09
N ARG A 68 -4.66 8.82 -6.22
CA ARG A 68 -3.63 9.87 -6.27
C ARG A 68 -4.17 11.20 -5.73
N GLU A 69 -5.30 11.66 -6.25
CA GLU A 69 -5.95 12.90 -5.79
C GLU A 69 -6.22 12.89 -4.27
N ALA A 70 -6.69 11.74 -3.74
CA ALA A 70 -6.93 11.59 -2.32
C ALA A 70 -5.64 11.59 -1.48
N CYS A 71 -4.55 11.00 -1.98
CA CYS A 71 -3.25 11.07 -1.32
C CYS A 71 -2.71 12.50 -1.31
N ASP A 72 -2.75 13.17 -2.47
CA ASP A 72 -2.23 14.54 -2.64
C ASP A 72 -2.99 15.52 -1.73
N ALA A 73 -4.31 15.35 -1.60
CA ALA A 73 -5.15 16.16 -0.71
C ALA A 73 -4.77 16.03 0.78
N GLU A 74 -4.24 14.88 1.20
CA GLU A 74 -3.78 14.62 2.56
C GLU A 74 -2.26 14.88 2.73
N GLY A 75 -1.58 15.39 1.69
CA GLY A 75 -0.15 15.70 1.72
C GLY A 75 0.78 14.49 1.51
N PHE A 76 0.26 13.40 0.95
CA PHE A 76 1.01 12.19 0.61
C PHE A 76 1.13 12.00 -0.90
N ARG A 77 2.11 11.20 -1.33
CA ARG A 77 2.25 10.78 -2.74
C ARG A 77 1.93 9.30 -2.86
N LEU A 78 1.09 8.93 -3.83
CA LEU A 78 0.87 7.54 -4.18
C LEU A 78 2.07 6.99 -4.96
N GLU A 79 2.77 6.01 -4.38
CA GLU A 79 3.94 5.36 -4.97
C GLU A 79 3.68 3.86 -5.17
N ALA A 80 4.12 3.33 -6.31
CA ALA A 80 4.08 1.89 -6.56
C ALA A 80 5.34 1.21 -5.98
N ARG A 81 5.17 -0.01 -5.46
CA ARG A 81 6.29 -0.81 -4.93
C ARG A 81 6.23 -2.25 -5.41
N LEU A 82 7.36 -2.95 -5.32
CA LEU A 82 7.39 -4.41 -5.46
C LEU A 82 6.65 -5.07 -4.29
N PRO A 83 6.22 -6.34 -4.43
CA PRO A 83 5.55 -7.07 -3.34
C PRO A 83 6.39 -7.17 -2.05
N VAL A 84 7.72 -7.12 -2.17
CA VAL A 84 8.65 -7.05 -1.05
C VAL A 84 8.96 -5.59 -0.74
N TYR A 85 8.89 -5.19 0.54
CA TYR A 85 9.21 -3.83 0.97
C TYR A 85 10.69 -3.50 0.69
N PRO A 86 11.02 -2.24 0.34
CA PRO A 86 12.40 -1.84 0.05
C PRO A 86 13.41 -2.21 1.14
N SER A 87 13.06 -2.04 2.42
CA SER A 87 13.90 -2.41 3.56
C SER A 87 14.32 -3.88 3.55
N HIS A 88 13.45 -4.78 3.07
CA HIS A 88 13.74 -6.21 2.95
C HIS A 88 14.50 -6.55 1.67
N LEU A 89 14.39 -5.76 0.60
CA LEU A 89 15.20 -5.93 -0.61
C LEU A 89 16.67 -5.58 -0.36
N ASP A 90 16.92 -4.66 0.56
CA ASP A 90 18.27 -4.24 0.97
C ASP A 90 18.86 -5.12 2.08
N ALA A 91 18.02 -5.92 2.76
CA ALA A 91 18.44 -6.82 3.82
C ALA A 91 19.25 -8.02 3.27
N PRO A 92 20.50 -8.24 3.72
CA PRO A 92 21.32 -9.36 3.25
C PRO A 92 20.64 -10.71 3.49
N GLY A 93 20.53 -11.53 2.44
CA GLY A 93 19.99 -12.89 2.52
C GLY A 93 18.46 -13.00 2.61
N PHE A 94 17.72 -11.89 2.55
CA PHE A 94 16.26 -11.95 2.53
C PHE A 94 15.71 -12.42 1.19
N VAL A 95 16.28 -11.92 0.09
CA VAL A 95 15.99 -12.38 -1.27
C VAL A 95 17.13 -13.27 -1.78
N ASP A 96 16.78 -14.28 -2.57
CA ASP A 96 17.78 -15.11 -3.24
C ASP A 96 18.60 -14.26 -4.23
N ALA A 97 19.92 -14.46 -4.25
CA ALA A 97 20.83 -13.68 -5.08
C ALA A 97 20.50 -13.80 -6.59
N SER A 98 19.92 -14.91 -7.03
CA SER A 98 19.49 -15.11 -8.42
C SER A 98 18.35 -14.18 -8.84
N LEU A 99 17.58 -13.65 -7.88
CA LEU A 99 16.48 -12.71 -8.16
C LEU A 99 16.98 -11.26 -8.32
N ARG A 100 18.21 -10.95 -7.90
CA ARG A 100 18.70 -9.57 -7.83
C ARG A 100 18.66 -8.84 -9.18
N PRO A 101 19.11 -9.43 -10.31
CA PRO A 101 19.03 -8.75 -11.60
C PRO A 101 17.60 -8.36 -11.99
N ARG A 102 16.60 -9.21 -11.65
CA ARG A 102 15.20 -8.92 -11.97
C ARG A 102 14.59 -7.89 -11.03
N ILE A 103 14.96 -7.91 -9.76
CA ILE A 103 14.55 -6.92 -8.76
C ILE A 103 15.06 -5.53 -9.18
N ASP A 104 16.35 -5.40 -9.48
CA ASP A 104 16.95 -4.11 -9.85
C ASP A 104 16.32 -3.54 -11.12
N GLN A 105 16.03 -4.39 -12.11
CA GLN A 105 15.30 -4.01 -13.31
C GLN A 105 13.89 -3.46 -12.97
N LEU A 106 13.12 -4.19 -12.17
CA LEU A 106 11.76 -3.80 -11.80
C LEU A 106 11.74 -2.52 -10.93
N GLN A 107 12.72 -2.33 -10.05
CA GLN A 107 12.86 -1.08 -9.28
C GLN A 107 13.12 0.12 -10.21
N THR A 108 13.91 -0.08 -11.27
CA THR A 108 14.15 0.96 -12.29
C THR A 108 12.88 1.27 -13.08
N GLU A 109 12.10 0.25 -13.44
CA GLU A 109 10.81 0.41 -14.13
C GLU A 109 9.81 1.19 -13.26
N LEU A 110 9.75 0.92 -11.94
CA LEU A 110 8.89 1.65 -10.99
C LEU A 110 9.32 3.11 -10.74
N ALA A 111 10.62 3.40 -10.82
CA ALA A 111 11.15 4.76 -10.62
C ALA A 111 10.88 5.69 -11.82
N THR A 112 10.36 5.16 -12.93
CA THR A 112 10.01 5.95 -14.12
C THR A 112 8.60 6.54 -13.94
N PRO A 113 8.43 7.87 -14.03
CA PRO A 113 7.14 8.53 -13.81
C PRO A 113 6.03 8.12 -14.79
#